data_AF-A0A968LCY4-F1
#
_entry.id   AF-A0A968LCY4-F1
#
_cell.length_a   1.000
_cell.length_b   1.000
_cell.length_c   1.000
_cell.angle_alpha   90.00
_cell.angle_beta   90.00
_cell.angle_gamma   90.00
#
_symmetry.space_group_name_H-M   'P 1'
#
loop_
_entity.id
_entity.type
_entity.pdbx_description
1 polymer ?
#
loop_
_entity_poly.entity_id
_entity_poly.type
_entity_poly.pdbx_seq_one_letter_code
_entity_poly.pdbx_strand_id
1 'polypeptide(L)' 'MHYFIKDNKLHRYPVPKRCGVQFQGETLRDTIPHHVEQCIYCMGRWPEDDINTY' A
#
# COMPACT_ATOMS: atom_id res chain seq x y z
N MET A 1 -2.08 -2.03 10.01
CA MET A 1 -2.03 -1.62 8.60
C MET A 1 -2.20 -2.88 7.77
N HIS A 2 -3.15 -2.90 6.85
CA HIS A 2 -3.35 -4.05 5.98
C HIS A 2 -2.64 -3.82 4.65
N TYR A 3 -2.22 -4.90 4.01
CA TYR A 3 -1.58 -4.91 2.71
C TYR A 3 -2.32 -5.83 1.75
N PHE A 4 -2.20 -5.56 0.46
CA PHE A 4 -2.66 -6.46 -0.58
C PHE A 4 -1.64 -6.49 -1.71
N ILE A 5 -1.69 -7.55 -2.50
CA ILE A 5 -0.80 -7.74 -3.64
C ILE A 5 -1.62 -7.54 -4.90
N LYS A 6 -1.15 -6.67 -5.80
CA LYS A 6 -1.70 -6.47 -7.14
C LYS A 6 -0.55 -6.29 -8.11
N ASP A 7 -0.62 -6.88 -9.30
CA ASP A 7 0.45 -6.76 -10.32
C ASP A 7 1.86 -7.13 -9.77
N ASN A 8 1.93 -8.17 -8.92
CA ASN A 8 3.13 -8.62 -8.21
C ASN A 8 3.78 -7.55 -7.28
N LYS A 9 3.05 -6.48 -6.96
CA LYS A 9 3.47 -5.41 -6.06
C LYS A 9 2.63 -5.38 -4.80
N LEU A 10 3.28 -5.11 -3.68
CA LEU A 10 2.67 -4.92 -2.38
C LEU A 10 2.19 -3.48 -2.24
N HIS A 11 0.91 -3.34 -1.93
CA HIS A 11 0.24 -2.07 -1.68
C HIS A 11 -0.33 -2.06 -0.27
N ARG A 12 -0.42 -0.88 0.33
CA ARG A 12 -1.07 -0.69 1.64
C ARG A 12 -2.55 -0.36 1.44
N TYR A 13 -3.36 -0.71 2.43
CA TYR A 13 -4.76 -0.34 2.53
C TYR A 13 -5.00 0.54 3.77
N PRO A 14 -5.70 1.70 3.66
CA PRO A 14 -6.23 2.27 2.42
C PRO A 14 -5.13 2.76 1.48
N VAL A 15 -5.41 2.71 0.17
CA VAL A 15 -4.44 3.11 -0.86
C VAL A 15 -4.21 4.62 -0.81
N PRO A 16 -2.96 5.10 -0.69
CA PRO A 16 -2.66 6.51 -0.76
C PRO A 16 -2.93 7.05 -2.19
N LYS A 17 -3.49 8.26 -2.29
CA LYS A 17 -3.89 8.89 -3.57
C LYS A 17 -2.78 8.84 -4.64
N ARG A 18 -1.52 9.03 -4.24
CA ARG A 18 -0.32 8.97 -5.11
C ARG A 18 -0.10 7.64 -5.82
N CYS A 19 -0.51 6.51 -5.23
CA CYS A 19 -0.27 5.21 -5.84
C CYS A 19 -1.17 4.97 -7.05
N GLY A 20 -2.38 5.55 -7.07
CA GLY A 20 -3.36 5.38 -8.14
C GLY A 20 -3.96 3.96 -8.26
N VAL A 21 -3.45 2.97 -7.52
CA VAL A 21 -3.97 1.61 -7.59
C VAL A 21 -5.37 1.53 -7.00
N GLN A 22 -6.25 0.78 -7.65
CA GLN A 22 -7.59 0.53 -7.12
C GLN A 22 -7.63 -0.85 -6.48
N PHE A 23 -8.04 -0.88 -5.22
CA PHE A 23 -8.43 -2.10 -4.54
C PHE A 23 -9.74 -2.62 -5.14
N GLN A 24 -9.73 -3.85 -5.63
CA GLN A 24 -10.85 -4.51 -6.31
C GLN A 24 -11.35 -5.75 -5.55
N GLY A 25 -11.01 -5.86 -4.25
CA GLY A 25 -11.37 -7.01 -3.42
C GLY A 25 -10.24 -8.03 -3.27
N GLU A 26 -8.99 -7.61 -3.49
CA GLU A 26 -7.82 -8.46 -3.22
C GLU A 26 -7.77 -8.89 -1.74
N THR A 27 -7.10 -10.01 -1.47
CA THR A 27 -6.92 -10.48 -0.09
C THR A 27 -6.07 -9.51 0.71
N LEU A 28 -6.65 -8.96 1.78
CA LEU A 28 -5.93 -8.20 2.78
C LEU A 28 -5.08 -9.12 3.65
N ARG A 29 -3.87 -8.68 3.96
CA ARG A 29 -2.87 -9.40 4.73
C ARG A 29 -2.24 -8.45 5.75
N ASP A 30 -1.85 -9.00 6.88
CA ASP A 30 -1.16 -8.25 7.94
C ASP A 30 0.37 -8.39 7.87
N THR A 31 0.87 -9.21 6.95
CA THR A 31 2.30 -9.52 6.80
C THR A 31 2.83 -9.13 5.41
N ILE A 32 4.11 -8.74 5.38
CA ILE A 32 4.84 -8.39 4.16
C ILE A 32 5.47 -9.67 3.58
N PRO A 33 5.10 -10.13 2.38
CA PRO A 33 5.72 -11.29 1.74
C PRO A 33 7.14 -10.97 1.26
N HIS A 34 8.05 -11.95 1.31
CA HIS A 34 9.46 -11.77 0.91
C HIS A 34 9.70 -11.81 -0.61
N HIS A 35 8.72 -12.22 -1.43
CA HIS A 35 8.88 -12.43 -2.88
C HIS A 35 7.99 -11.52 -3.75
N VAL A 36 7.60 -10.35 -3.22
CA VAL A 36 6.83 -9.36 -3.96
C VAL A 36 7.57 -8.04 -4.01
N GLU A 37 7.43 -7.33 -5.11
CA GLU A 37 7.98 -5.98 -5.20
C GLU A 37 7.21 -5.05 -4.25
N GLN A 38 7.87 -4.09 -3.62
CA GLN A 38 7.19 -3.12 -2.77
C GLN A 38 6.81 -1.89 -3.59
N CYS A 39 5.55 -1.46 -3.53
CA CYS A 39 5.17 -0.22 -4.17
C CYS A 39 5.77 0.98 -3.42
N ILE A 40 6.65 1.75 -4.07
CA ILE A 40 7.32 2.92 -3.49
C ILE A 40 6.34 3.99 -2.95
N TYR A 41 5.15 4.08 -3.55
CA TYR A 41 4.12 5.05 -3.15
C TYR A 41 3.31 4.58 -1.94
N CYS A 42 3.21 3.27 -1.72
CA CYS A 42 2.50 2.70 -0.58
C CYS A 42 3.43 2.44 0.60
N MET A 43 4.63 1.91 0.34
CA MET A 43 5.58 1.44 1.34
C MET A 43 6.64 2.49 1.69
N GLY A 44 6.80 3.52 0.86
CA GLY A 44 7.64 4.68 1.18
C GLY A 44 6.99 5.57 2.24
N ARG A 45 7.80 6.21 3.08
CA ARG A 45 7.36 7.22 4.03
C ARG A 45 7.38 8.59 3.33
N TRP A 46 6.22 9.22 3.22
CA TRP A 46 6.07 10.51 2.53
C TRP A 46 5.46 11.55 3.47
N PRO A 47 5.91 12.81 3.46
CA PRO A 47 5.43 13.85 4.38
C PRO A 47 3.91 14.03 4.37
N GLU A 48 3.27 13.86 3.21
CA GLU A 48 1.83 14.01 3.04
C GLU A 48 1.00 12.90 3.70
N ASP A 49 1.60 11.73 3.99
CA ASP A 49 0.92 10.70 4.78
C ASP A 49 0.74 11.13 6.24
N ASP A 50 1.61 12.00 6.75
CA ASP A 50 1.59 12.52 8.11
C ASP A 50 0.67 13.77 8.26
N ILE A 51 0.12 14.32 7.17
CA ILE A 51 -0.66 15.59 7.19
C ILE A 51 -2.11 15.42 7.69
N ASN A 52 -2.62 14.20 7.84
CA ASN A 52 -3.98 13.96 8.37
C ASN A 52 -4.06 13.85 9.91
N THR A 53 -3.19 14.55 10.64
CA THR A 53 -3.29 14.72 12.10
C THR A 53 -3.28 16.20 12.47
N TYR A 54 -4.37 16.92 12.19
CA TYR A 54 -4.72 18.19 12.83
C TYR A 54 -6.24 18.37 12.92
#